data_AF-A0A9P6MF62-F1
#
_entry.id   AF-A0A9P6MF62-F1
#
_cell.length_a   1.000
_cell.length_b   1.000
_cell.length_c   1.000
_cell.angle_alpha   90.00
_cell.angle_beta   90.00
_cell.angle_gamma   90.00
#
_symmetry.space_group_name_H-M   'P 1'
#
loop_
_entity.id
_entity.type
_entity.pdbx_description
1 polymer ?
#
loop_
_entity_poly.entity_id
_entity_poly.type
_entity_poly.pdbx_seq_one_letter_code
_entity_poly.pdbx_strand_id
1 'polypeptide(L)'
;MDRERLMRFQNEVQGFSLVAILLNICHNVAPPLKDEEMNELKLALLKLIENPFTSTGTLAEAIIDAKERSLLLASRAAAAKAPKPSPKPKPSTDDTVLATAAATSTLLLSDDQKDYIRHALNRAISFESTLYKVLSQRIRQVLEYFMFSTIPTASGERRAGAIPAKAELNRMGLGHLAPELETLAGHVRFLIKYNAQVYKFWYDPMLTKILASLVMPSPVAPAANHAAATKAATKSSSSSSSSSSSSSSS
;
A
#
# COMPACT_ATOMS: atom_id res chain seq x y z
N MET A 1 -1.52 20.77 6.55
CA MET A 1 -1.67 19.85 5.41
C MET A 1 -3.00 20.11 4.74
N ASP A 2 -2.99 20.52 3.48
CA ASP A 2 -4.21 20.87 2.75
C ASP A 2 -5.06 19.61 2.50
N ARG A 3 -6.39 19.71 2.69
CA ARG A 3 -7.33 18.58 2.56
C ARG A 3 -7.18 17.87 1.22
N GLU A 4 -7.03 18.62 0.13
CA GLU A 4 -6.88 18.10 -1.23
C GLU A 4 -5.62 17.24 -1.41
N ARG A 5 -4.48 17.64 -0.81
CA ARG A 5 -3.23 16.86 -0.88
C ARG A 5 -3.35 15.55 -0.10
N LEU A 6 -4.04 15.57 1.05
CA LEU A 6 -4.32 14.36 1.81
C LEU A 6 -5.28 13.42 1.06
N MET A 7 -6.32 13.96 0.42
CA MET A 7 -7.25 13.18 -0.42
C MET A 7 -6.52 12.56 -1.62
N ARG A 8 -5.67 13.31 -2.34
CA ARG A 8 -4.85 12.76 -3.45
C ARG A 8 -3.96 11.61 -2.98
N PHE A 9 -3.20 11.81 -1.90
CA PHE A 9 -2.36 10.76 -1.34
C PHE A 9 -3.15 9.51 -0.91
N GLN A 10 -4.34 9.69 -0.31
CA GLN A 10 -5.22 8.56 -0.01
C GLN A 10 -5.66 7.85 -1.29
N ASN A 11 -6.10 8.57 -2.31
CA ASN A 11 -6.51 7.98 -3.60
C ASN A 11 -5.34 7.24 -4.29
N GLU A 12 -4.12 7.78 -4.26
CA GLU A 12 -2.91 7.13 -4.79
C GLU A 12 -2.63 5.79 -4.07
N VAL A 13 -2.67 5.78 -2.73
CA VAL A 13 -2.51 4.55 -1.93
C VAL A 13 -3.62 3.53 -2.22
N GLN A 14 -4.87 3.98 -2.37
CA GLN A 14 -5.99 3.10 -2.72
C GLN A 14 -5.84 2.53 -4.14
N GLY A 15 -5.44 3.34 -5.11
CA GLY A 15 -5.19 2.94 -6.49
C GLY A 15 -4.09 1.88 -6.60
N PHE A 16 -2.93 2.09 -5.95
CA PHE A 16 -1.88 1.06 -5.92
C PHE A 16 -2.30 -0.19 -5.14
N SER A 17 -3.15 -0.06 -4.10
CA SER A 17 -3.74 -1.23 -3.42
C SER A 17 -4.60 -2.05 -4.39
N LEU A 18 -5.40 -1.40 -5.24
CA LEU A 18 -6.20 -2.06 -6.27
C LEU A 18 -5.32 -2.69 -7.36
N VAL A 19 -4.33 -1.99 -7.92
CA VAL A 19 -3.40 -2.58 -8.91
C VAL A 19 -2.66 -3.79 -8.31
N ALA A 20 -2.22 -3.72 -7.05
CA ALA A 20 -1.60 -4.85 -6.37
C ALA A 20 -2.53 -6.07 -6.34
N ILE A 21 -3.80 -5.90 -5.94
CA ILE A 21 -4.81 -6.97 -5.94
C ILE A 21 -4.94 -7.59 -7.33
N LEU A 22 -5.12 -6.77 -8.36
CA LEU A 22 -5.36 -7.23 -9.72
C LEU A 22 -4.17 -7.99 -10.31
N LEU A 23 -2.94 -7.51 -10.09
CA LEU A 23 -1.72 -8.20 -10.49
C LEU A 23 -1.52 -9.52 -9.71
N ASN A 24 -1.89 -9.57 -8.42
CA ASN A 24 -1.84 -10.82 -7.64
C ASN A 24 -2.89 -11.83 -8.11
N ILE A 25 -4.13 -11.42 -8.42
CA ILE A 25 -5.15 -12.30 -9.02
C ILE A 25 -4.65 -12.84 -10.35
N CYS A 26 -4.12 -11.96 -11.22
CA CYS A 26 -3.55 -12.32 -12.50
C CYS A 26 -2.39 -13.33 -12.35
N HIS A 27 -1.53 -13.20 -11.35
CA HIS A 27 -0.43 -14.14 -11.11
C HIS A 27 -0.91 -15.53 -10.64
N ASN A 28 -2.05 -15.63 -9.95
CA ASN A 28 -2.60 -16.90 -9.47
C ASN A 28 -3.38 -17.70 -10.53
N VAL A 29 -3.79 -17.08 -11.64
CA VAL A 29 -4.43 -17.79 -12.76
C VAL A 29 -3.36 -18.34 -13.70
N ALA A 30 -3.30 -19.66 -13.89
CA ALA A 30 -2.34 -20.29 -14.79
C ALA A 30 -2.71 -20.07 -16.29
N PRO A 31 -1.72 -19.88 -17.19
CA PRO A 31 -0.29 -19.71 -16.92
C PRO A 31 0.04 -18.30 -16.41
N PRO A 32 1.07 -18.12 -15.56
CA PRO A 32 1.54 -16.79 -15.15
C PRO A 32 2.06 -15.99 -16.35
N LEU A 33 1.81 -14.68 -16.35
CA LEU A 33 2.35 -13.76 -17.35
C LEU A 33 3.87 -13.56 -17.13
N LYS A 34 4.60 -13.22 -18.20
CA LYS A 34 6.02 -12.84 -18.12
C LYS A 34 6.18 -11.45 -17.49
N ASP A 35 7.37 -11.10 -17.02
CA ASP A 35 7.64 -9.79 -16.39
C ASP A 35 7.30 -8.59 -17.31
N GLU A 36 7.54 -8.71 -18.62
CA GLU A 36 7.18 -7.70 -19.63
C GLU A 36 5.65 -7.53 -19.74
N GLU A 37 4.94 -8.65 -19.91
CA GLU A 37 3.47 -8.73 -20.00
C GLU A 37 2.78 -8.23 -18.71
N MET A 38 3.36 -8.54 -17.54
CA MET A 38 2.93 -8.01 -16.24
C MET A 38 3.13 -6.50 -16.13
N ASN A 39 4.20 -5.95 -16.73
CA ASN A 39 4.45 -4.51 -16.72
C ASN A 39 3.54 -3.77 -17.72
N GLU A 40 3.24 -4.34 -18.88
CA GLU A 40 2.19 -3.83 -19.79
C GLU A 40 0.83 -3.80 -19.08
N LEU A 41 0.43 -4.92 -18.45
CA LEU A 41 -0.83 -5.01 -17.71
C LEU A 41 -0.88 -3.98 -16.56
N LYS A 42 0.20 -3.81 -15.79
CA LYS A 42 0.30 -2.78 -14.75
C LYS A 42 0.01 -1.38 -15.31
N LEU A 43 0.66 -1.02 -16.42
CA LEU A 43 0.50 0.30 -17.06
C LEU A 43 -0.92 0.50 -17.63
N ALA A 44 -1.57 -0.57 -18.11
CA ALA A 44 -2.97 -0.52 -18.52
C ALA A 44 -3.92 -0.33 -17.31
N LEU A 45 -3.73 -1.11 -16.24
CA LEU A 45 -4.55 -1.03 -15.03
C LEU A 45 -4.43 0.32 -14.30
N LEU A 46 -3.25 0.93 -14.26
CA LEU A 46 -3.04 2.28 -13.73
C LEU A 46 -3.89 3.31 -14.50
N LYS A 47 -3.78 3.33 -15.83
CA LYS A 47 -4.57 4.23 -16.71
C LYS A 47 -6.08 3.99 -16.62
N LEU A 48 -6.51 2.75 -16.40
CA LEU A 48 -7.91 2.42 -16.16
C LEU A 48 -8.40 2.98 -14.81
N ILE A 49 -7.61 2.87 -13.74
CA ILE A 49 -7.99 3.38 -12.41
C ILE A 49 -8.01 4.92 -12.36
N GLU A 50 -7.25 5.61 -13.21
CA GLU A 50 -7.35 7.06 -13.41
C GLU A 50 -8.62 7.51 -14.16
N ASN A 51 -9.28 6.61 -14.90
CA ASN A 51 -10.44 6.92 -15.72
C ASN A 51 -11.76 6.74 -14.93
N PRO A 52 -12.59 7.80 -14.74
CA PRO A 52 -13.82 7.73 -13.95
C PRO A 52 -14.93 6.85 -14.56
N PHE A 53 -14.80 6.42 -15.82
CA PHE A 53 -15.74 5.53 -16.50
C PHE A 53 -15.36 4.04 -16.40
N THR A 54 -14.25 3.71 -15.73
CA THR A 54 -13.81 2.33 -15.52
C THR A 54 -14.73 1.58 -14.56
N SER A 55 -15.14 0.37 -14.95
CA SER A 55 -15.95 -0.52 -14.13
C SER A 55 -15.13 -1.74 -13.68
N THR A 56 -15.67 -2.54 -12.75
CA THR A 56 -15.06 -3.84 -12.42
C THR A 56 -15.02 -4.78 -13.63
N GLY A 57 -15.98 -4.65 -14.56
CA GLY A 57 -15.96 -5.35 -15.85
C GLY A 57 -14.78 -4.96 -16.71
N THR A 58 -14.53 -3.66 -16.96
CA THR A 58 -13.40 -3.26 -17.82
C THR A 58 -12.04 -3.58 -17.20
N LEU A 59 -11.93 -3.65 -15.87
CA LEU A 59 -10.74 -4.16 -15.18
C LEU A 59 -10.57 -5.68 -15.31
N ALA A 60 -11.67 -6.44 -15.37
CA ALA A 60 -11.63 -7.89 -15.56
C ALA A 60 -11.24 -8.26 -16.99
N GLU A 61 -11.89 -7.65 -17.99
CA GLU A 61 -11.57 -7.92 -19.40
C GLU A 61 -10.12 -7.50 -19.73
N ALA A 62 -9.58 -6.42 -19.15
CA ALA A 62 -8.18 -6.05 -19.32
C ALA A 62 -7.17 -7.11 -18.81
N ILE A 63 -7.55 -7.92 -17.82
CA ILE A 63 -6.74 -9.06 -17.33
C ILE A 63 -6.91 -10.28 -18.25
N ILE A 64 -8.13 -10.51 -18.74
CA ILE A 64 -8.45 -11.59 -19.69
C ILE A 64 -7.71 -11.36 -21.02
N ASP A 65 -7.81 -10.15 -21.60
CA ASP A 65 -7.09 -9.75 -22.82
C ASP A 65 -5.57 -9.97 -22.71
N ALA A 66 -4.97 -9.61 -21.57
CA ALA A 66 -3.54 -9.80 -21.33
C ALA A 66 -3.15 -11.29 -21.26
N LYS A 67 -3.99 -12.12 -20.62
CA LYS A 67 -3.82 -13.57 -20.54
C LYS A 67 -3.96 -14.25 -21.90
N GLU A 68 -5.01 -13.94 -22.64
CA GLU A 68 -5.25 -14.50 -23.96
C GLU A 68 -4.19 -14.06 -24.97
N ARG A 69 -3.73 -12.80 -24.90
CA ARG A 69 -2.57 -12.34 -25.69
C ARG A 69 -1.31 -13.14 -25.37
N SER A 70 -1.02 -13.41 -24.10
CA SER A 70 0.15 -14.22 -23.70
C SER A 70 0.03 -15.67 -24.20
N LEU A 71 -1.14 -16.31 -24.09
CA LEU A 71 -1.41 -17.64 -24.64
C LEU A 71 -1.25 -17.69 -26.18
N LEU A 72 -1.77 -16.69 -26.90
CA LEU A 72 -1.64 -16.57 -28.36
C LEU A 72 -0.19 -16.32 -28.80
N LEU A 73 0.63 -15.63 -28.01
CA LEU A 73 2.05 -15.45 -28.28
C LEU A 73 2.86 -16.72 -27.94
N ALA A 74 2.56 -17.39 -26.83
CA ALA A 74 3.21 -18.64 -26.41
C ALA A 74 2.98 -19.79 -27.42
N SER A 75 1.73 -19.95 -27.88
CA SER A 75 1.35 -20.94 -28.89
C SER A 75 2.01 -20.67 -30.26
N ARG A 76 2.05 -19.42 -30.72
CA ARG A 76 2.82 -19.02 -31.91
C ARG A 76 4.31 -19.34 -31.78
N ALA A 77 4.91 -19.08 -30.62
CA ALA A 77 6.30 -19.41 -30.34
C ALA A 77 6.57 -20.93 -30.25
N ALA A 78 5.59 -21.73 -29.83
CA ALA A 78 5.66 -23.19 -29.85
C ALA A 78 5.53 -23.73 -31.30
N ALA A 79 4.57 -23.24 -32.08
CA ALA A 79 4.39 -23.62 -33.48
C ALA A 79 5.62 -23.30 -34.33
N ALA A 80 6.26 -22.14 -34.11
CA ALA A 80 7.52 -21.76 -34.77
C ALA A 80 8.73 -22.63 -34.39
N LYS A 81 8.64 -23.41 -33.30
CA LYS A 81 9.68 -24.36 -32.85
C LYS A 81 9.37 -25.81 -33.22
N ALA A 82 8.20 -26.10 -33.79
CA ALA A 82 7.87 -27.45 -34.21
C ALA A 82 8.77 -27.90 -35.38
N PRO A 83 9.35 -29.12 -35.35
CA PRO A 83 10.13 -29.63 -36.47
C PRO A 83 9.24 -29.77 -37.71
N LYS A 84 9.77 -29.44 -38.90
CA LYS A 84 9.01 -29.50 -40.16
C LYS A 84 8.37 -30.89 -40.34
N PRO A 85 7.04 -31.00 -40.48
CA PRO A 85 6.40 -32.30 -40.70
C PRO A 85 6.85 -32.89 -42.03
N SER A 86 7.21 -34.18 -42.02
CA SER A 86 7.57 -34.91 -43.24
C SER A 86 6.32 -35.18 -44.09
N PRO A 87 6.37 -35.00 -45.42
CA PRO A 87 5.17 -35.01 -46.26
C PRO A 87 4.63 -36.42 -46.52
N LYS A 88 3.50 -36.77 -45.88
CA LYS A 88 2.60 -37.88 -46.26
C LYS A 88 1.12 -37.49 -46.00
N PRO A 89 0.13 -38.19 -46.60
CA PRO A 89 -0.90 -37.47 -47.37
C PRO A 89 -2.31 -37.38 -46.75
N LYS A 90 -3.04 -36.34 -47.20
CA LYS A 90 -4.51 -36.17 -47.27
C LYS A 90 -5.38 -36.79 -46.14
N PRO A 91 -5.85 -35.99 -45.16
CA PRO A 91 -7.00 -36.34 -44.34
C PRO A 91 -8.33 -36.18 -45.12
N SER A 92 -9.39 -36.82 -44.60
CA SER A 92 -10.79 -36.66 -45.01
C SER A 92 -11.40 -35.34 -44.52
N THR A 93 -12.47 -34.88 -45.18
CA THR A 93 -12.94 -33.49 -45.07
C THR A 93 -13.64 -33.15 -43.76
N ASP A 94 -14.40 -34.08 -43.18
CA ASP A 94 -15.47 -33.73 -42.22
C ASP A 94 -15.00 -33.50 -40.77
N ASP A 95 -13.89 -34.09 -40.33
CA ASP A 95 -13.34 -33.92 -38.97
C ASP A 95 -12.80 -32.49 -38.70
N THR A 96 -12.56 -31.71 -39.76
CA THR A 96 -11.84 -30.43 -39.72
C THR A 96 -12.49 -29.36 -38.82
N VAL A 97 -13.82 -29.40 -38.68
CA VAL A 97 -14.59 -28.38 -37.94
C VAL A 97 -14.56 -28.61 -36.43
N LEU A 98 -14.59 -29.87 -35.98
CA LEU A 98 -14.45 -30.23 -34.56
C LEU A 98 -13.00 -30.05 -34.08
N ALA A 99 -12.02 -30.41 -34.93
CA ALA A 99 -10.60 -30.25 -34.63
C ALA A 99 -10.18 -28.78 -34.43
N THR A 100 -10.76 -27.84 -35.19
CA THR A 100 -10.44 -26.41 -35.05
C THR A 100 -11.01 -25.80 -33.77
N ALA A 101 -12.23 -26.17 -33.35
CA ALA A 101 -12.82 -25.74 -32.08
C ALA A 101 -12.03 -26.25 -30.86
N ALA A 102 -11.62 -27.53 -30.87
CA ALA A 102 -10.78 -28.10 -29.81
C ALA A 102 -9.40 -27.41 -29.73
N ALA A 103 -8.81 -27.06 -30.88
CA ALA A 103 -7.55 -26.33 -30.93
C ALA A 103 -7.67 -24.92 -30.32
N THR A 104 -8.74 -24.16 -30.63
CA THR A 104 -8.94 -22.82 -30.05
C THR A 104 -9.24 -22.84 -28.55
N SER A 105 -9.86 -23.90 -28.02
CA SER A 105 -10.00 -24.10 -26.57
C SER A 105 -8.67 -24.26 -25.82
N THR A 106 -7.55 -24.43 -26.51
CA THR A 106 -6.20 -24.46 -25.92
C THR A 106 -5.42 -23.14 -26.14
N LEU A 107 -6.00 -22.17 -26.86
CA LEU A 107 -5.35 -20.90 -27.25
C LEU A 107 -5.83 -19.69 -26.44
N LEU A 108 -6.93 -19.83 -25.71
CA LEU A 108 -7.63 -18.79 -24.95
C LEU A 108 -7.88 -19.27 -23.52
N LEU A 109 -8.38 -18.41 -22.63
CA LEU A 109 -8.83 -18.84 -21.30
C LEU A 109 -10.16 -19.60 -21.44
N SER A 110 -10.39 -20.61 -20.59
CA SER A 110 -11.73 -21.21 -20.48
C SER A 110 -12.71 -20.23 -19.83
N ASP A 111 -14.01 -20.40 -20.08
CA ASP A 111 -15.02 -19.51 -19.50
C ASP A 111 -15.03 -19.60 -17.96
N ASP A 112 -14.79 -20.78 -17.37
CA ASP A 112 -14.55 -20.95 -15.93
C ASP A 112 -13.41 -20.07 -15.41
N GLN A 113 -12.32 -19.90 -16.17
CA GLN A 113 -11.19 -19.05 -15.79
C GLN A 113 -11.56 -17.56 -15.90
N LYS A 114 -12.34 -17.17 -16.92
CA LYS A 114 -12.82 -15.79 -17.10
C LYS A 114 -13.78 -15.39 -15.98
N ASP A 115 -14.73 -16.26 -15.65
CA ASP A 115 -15.68 -16.02 -14.58
C ASP A 115 -15.02 -16.12 -13.20
N TYR A 116 -14.02 -16.99 -13.01
CA TYR A 116 -13.14 -16.93 -11.83
C TYR A 116 -12.45 -15.57 -11.70
N ILE A 117 -11.87 -15.01 -12.78
CA ILE A 117 -11.26 -13.67 -12.75
C ILE A 117 -12.29 -12.61 -12.37
N ARG A 118 -13.47 -12.61 -13.01
CA ARG A 118 -14.56 -11.66 -12.74
C ARG A 118 -15.06 -11.75 -11.30
N HIS A 119 -15.28 -12.96 -10.77
CA HIS A 119 -15.72 -13.17 -9.39
C HIS A 119 -14.63 -12.83 -8.36
N ALA A 120 -13.38 -13.22 -8.59
CA ALA A 120 -12.25 -12.89 -7.73
C ALA A 120 -12.04 -11.37 -7.67
N LEU A 121 -12.14 -10.68 -8.80
CA LEU A 121 -12.01 -9.22 -8.91
C LEU A 121 -13.15 -8.50 -8.18
N ASN A 122 -14.42 -8.84 -8.47
CA ASN A 122 -15.57 -8.24 -7.79
C ASN A 122 -15.51 -8.46 -6.27
N ARG A 123 -15.09 -9.65 -5.81
CA ARG A 123 -14.90 -9.93 -4.37
C ARG A 123 -13.74 -9.13 -3.78
N ALA A 124 -12.61 -9.03 -4.48
CA ALA A 124 -11.39 -8.44 -3.93
C ALA A 124 -11.37 -6.90 -3.94
N ILE A 125 -12.14 -6.25 -4.84
CA ILE A 125 -12.33 -4.79 -4.88
C ILE A 125 -13.32 -4.30 -3.82
N SER A 126 -14.18 -5.16 -3.28
CA SER A 126 -15.12 -4.79 -2.20
C SER A 126 -14.39 -4.18 -0.99
N PHE A 127 -14.95 -3.13 -0.36
CA PHE A 127 -14.34 -2.49 0.82
C PHE A 127 -14.16 -3.43 2.02
N GLU A 128 -14.90 -4.53 2.06
CA GLU A 128 -14.78 -5.54 3.11
C GLU A 128 -13.61 -6.50 2.88
N SER A 129 -13.09 -6.59 1.65
CA SER A 129 -11.99 -7.46 1.20
C SER A 129 -10.79 -7.46 2.16
N THR A 130 -10.53 -8.63 2.77
CA THR A 130 -9.33 -8.88 3.55
C THR A 130 -8.06 -8.68 2.71
N LEU A 131 -8.08 -9.03 1.43
CA LEU A 131 -6.93 -8.87 0.53
C LEU A 131 -6.61 -7.38 0.29
N TYR A 132 -7.63 -6.54 0.11
CA TYR A 132 -7.47 -5.09 0.02
C TYR A 132 -6.90 -4.49 1.29
N LYS A 133 -7.45 -4.86 2.45
CA LYS A 133 -6.99 -4.40 3.77
C LYS A 133 -5.52 -4.78 4.00
N VAL A 134 -5.14 -6.03 3.70
CA VAL A 134 -3.77 -6.53 3.84
C VAL A 134 -2.80 -5.83 2.88
N LEU A 135 -3.14 -5.65 1.60
CA LEU A 135 -2.24 -4.99 0.64
C LEU A 135 -2.11 -3.48 0.92
N SER A 136 -3.19 -2.80 1.31
CA SER A 136 -3.14 -1.40 1.75
C SER A 136 -2.29 -1.23 3.01
N GLN A 137 -2.36 -2.16 3.97
CA GLN A 137 -1.50 -2.16 5.16
C GLN A 137 -0.03 -2.40 4.80
N ARG A 138 0.27 -3.34 3.90
CA ARG A 138 1.65 -3.58 3.42
C ARG A 138 2.22 -2.35 2.69
N ILE A 139 1.42 -1.66 1.88
CA ILE A 139 1.84 -0.40 1.24
C ILE A 139 2.18 0.67 2.30
N ARG A 140 1.38 0.81 3.36
CA ARG A 140 1.70 1.72 4.48
C ARG A 140 3.01 1.32 5.17
N GLN A 141 3.22 0.03 5.45
CA GLN A 141 4.46 -0.48 6.05
C GLN A 141 5.70 -0.17 5.18
N VAL A 142 5.59 -0.25 3.85
CA VAL A 142 6.68 0.15 2.92
C VAL A 142 6.97 1.66 3.02
N LEU A 143 5.93 2.50 3.09
CA LEU A 143 6.08 3.96 3.22
C LEU A 143 6.62 4.39 4.59
N GLU A 144 6.17 3.73 5.67
CA GLU A 144 6.69 3.90 7.03
C GLU A 144 8.16 3.47 7.11
N TYR A 145 8.51 2.30 6.55
CA TYR A 145 9.90 1.87 6.45
C TYR A 145 10.75 2.88 5.67
N PHE A 146 10.27 3.43 4.56
CA PHE A 146 10.98 4.49 3.84
C PHE A 146 11.17 5.77 4.69
N MET A 147 10.17 6.15 5.49
CA MET A 147 10.27 7.32 6.36
C MET A 147 11.29 7.15 7.50
N PHE A 148 11.40 5.96 8.10
CA PHE A 148 12.25 5.71 9.28
C PHE A 148 13.61 5.06 8.96
N SER A 149 13.75 4.35 7.83
CA SER A 149 15.04 3.81 7.37
C SER A 149 16.03 4.93 7.05
N THR A 150 17.32 4.68 7.25
CA THR A 150 18.39 5.62 6.91
C THR A 150 19.46 4.98 6.03
N ILE A 151 19.79 5.67 4.94
CA ILE A 151 20.89 5.34 4.04
C ILE A 151 22.11 6.18 4.45
N PRO A 152 23.28 5.59 4.73
CA PRO A 152 24.53 6.33 4.85
C PRO A 152 24.95 6.86 3.48
N THR A 153 25.14 8.17 3.35
CA THR A 153 25.71 8.78 2.14
C THR A 153 27.24 8.75 2.18
N ALA A 154 27.89 8.98 1.04
CA ALA A 154 29.35 9.16 0.98
C ALA A 154 29.86 10.39 1.78
N SER A 155 28.97 11.34 2.14
CA SER A 155 29.26 12.45 3.05
C SER A 155 29.18 12.07 4.55
N GLY A 156 28.86 10.81 4.87
CA GLY A 156 28.65 10.35 6.25
C GLY A 156 27.28 10.71 6.84
N GLU A 157 26.45 11.47 6.11
CA GLU A 157 25.10 11.84 6.54
C GLU A 157 24.13 10.66 6.44
N ARG A 158 23.15 10.61 7.35
CA ARG A 158 22.07 9.61 7.32
C ARG A 158 20.86 10.16 6.58
N ARG A 159 20.80 9.94 5.27
CA ARG A 159 19.65 10.33 4.44
C ARG A 159 18.54 9.29 4.60
N ALA A 160 17.40 9.68 5.17
CA ALA A 160 16.23 8.80 5.22
C ALA A 160 15.78 8.35 3.82
N GLY A 161 15.02 7.26 3.70
CA GLY A 161 14.40 6.84 2.43
C GLY A 161 15.07 5.68 1.72
N ALA A 162 15.17 4.51 2.35
CA ALA A 162 15.38 3.24 1.66
C ALA A 162 14.03 2.56 1.40
N ILE A 163 13.81 2.07 0.19
CA ILE A 163 12.71 1.14 -0.12
C ILE A 163 13.17 -0.30 0.26
N PRO A 164 12.29 -1.18 0.76
CA PRO A 164 12.63 -2.58 1.01
C PRO A 164 13.15 -3.30 -0.25
N ALA A 165 14.01 -4.29 -0.08
CA ALA A 165 14.60 -5.01 -1.21
C ALA A 165 13.52 -5.67 -2.10
N LYS A 166 13.75 -5.76 -3.42
CA LYS A 166 12.76 -6.33 -4.37
C LYS A 166 12.26 -7.72 -3.96
N ALA A 167 13.11 -8.57 -3.37
CA ALA A 167 12.72 -9.88 -2.84
C ALA A 167 11.70 -9.80 -1.68
N GLU A 168 11.79 -8.78 -0.83
CA GLU A 168 10.80 -8.54 0.23
C GLU A 168 9.51 -7.94 -0.31
N LEU A 169 9.59 -7.00 -1.27
CA LEU A 169 8.41 -6.49 -1.97
C LEU A 169 7.68 -7.62 -2.73
N ASN A 170 8.41 -8.55 -3.35
CA ASN A 170 7.84 -9.77 -3.93
C ASN A 170 7.09 -10.59 -2.87
N ARG A 171 7.69 -10.86 -1.70
CA ARG A 171 7.04 -11.57 -0.57
C ARG A 171 5.78 -10.85 -0.06
N MET A 172 5.74 -9.52 -0.15
CA MET A 172 4.58 -8.70 0.19
C MET A 172 3.49 -8.66 -0.91
N GLY A 173 3.75 -9.19 -2.11
CA GLY A 173 2.85 -9.07 -3.26
C GLY A 173 2.89 -7.70 -3.95
N LEU A 174 3.93 -6.90 -3.67
CA LEU A 174 4.11 -5.52 -4.14
C LEU A 174 5.26 -5.36 -5.15
N GLY A 175 5.94 -6.47 -5.51
CA GLY A 175 7.17 -6.45 -6.31
C GLY A 175 7.09 -5.74 -7.67
N HIS A 176 5.95 -5.84 -8.36
CA HIS A 176 5.73 -5.15 -9.65
C HIS A 176 5.47 -3.64 -9.51
N LEU A 177 5.15 -3.17 -8.29
CA LEU A 177 4.87 -1.77 -7.95
C LEU A 177 6.07 -1.05 -7.29
N ALA A 178 7.26 -1.65 -7.27
CA ALA A 178 8.43 -1.08 -6.61
C ALA A 178 8.76 0.37 -7.02
N PRO A 179 8.82 0.76 -8.32
CA PRO A 179 9.13 2.14 -8.69
C PRO A 179 7.97 3.11 -8.45
N GLU A 180 6.71 2.65 -8.54
CA GLU A 180 5.53 3.43 -8.17
C GLU A 180 5.53 3.75 -6.66
N LEU A 181 5.87 2.77 -5.82
CA LEU A 181 6.00 2.94 -4.37
C LEU A 181 7.20 3.81 -3.98
N GLU A 182 8.33 3.73 -4.70
CA GLU A 182 9.46 4.65 -4.52
C GLU A 182 9.07 6.10 -4.85
N THR A 183 8.35 6.30 -5.96
CA THR A 183 7.83 7.62 -6.37
C THR A 183 6.88 8.19 -5.32
N LEU A 184 5.93 7.38 -4.85
CA LEU A 184 4.99 7.75 -3.78
C LEU A 184 5.70 8.10 -2.48
N ALA A 185 6.71 7.32 -2.08
CA ALA A 185 7.50 7.58 -0.88
C ALA A 185 8.31 8.89 -1.01
N GLY A 186 8.79 9.20 -2.22
CA GLY A 186 9.36 10.50 -2.58
C GLY A 186 8.36 11.65 -2.39
N HIS A 187 7.13 11.50 -2.88
CA HIS A 187 6.05 12.49 -2.68
C HIS A 187 5.71 12.69 -1.20
N VAL A 188 5.54 11.61 -0.44
CA VAL A 188 5.30 11.64 1.02
C VAL A 188 6.41 12.40 1.73
N ARG A 189 7.68 12.10 1.43
CA ARG A 189 8.84 12.79 2.03
C ARG A 189 8.87 14.29 1.70
N PHE A 190 8.59 14.67 0.44
CA PHE A 190 8.52 16.07 0.05
C PHE A 190 7.38 16.78 0.81
N LEU A 191 6.21 16.15 0.88
CA LEU A 191 5.03 16.69 1.55
C LEU A 191 5.25 16.84 3.06
N ILE A 192 5.95 15.90 3.71
CA ILE A 192 6.36 16.01 5.12
C ILE A 192 7.33 17.19 5.32
N LYS A 193 8.38 17.30 4.49
CA LYS A 193 9.32 18.44 4.57
C LYS A 193 8.60 19.78 4.40
N TYR A 194 7.71 19.89 3.42
CA TYR A 194 6.94 21.10 3.16
C TYR A 194 6.01 21.45 4.34
N ASN A 195 5.27 20.49 4.90
CA ASN A 195 4.42 20.74 6.07
C ASN A 195 5.26 21.13 7.30
N ALA A 196 6.40 20.48 7.54
CA ALA A 196 7.32 20.80 8.63
C ALA A 196 7.94 22.20 8.52
N GLN A 197 8.08 22.74 7.30
CA GLN A 197 8.51 24.13 7.07
C GLN A 197 7.35 25.13 7.23
N VAL A 198 6.24 24.92 6.52
CA VAL A 198 5.10 25.86 6.49
C VAL A 198 4.41 25.99 7.84
N TYR A 199 4.17 24.87 8.54
CA TYR A 199 3.49 24.87 9.84
C TYR A 199 4.47 24.90 11.03
N LYS A 200 5.76 25.14 10.79
CA LYS A 200 6.80 25.20 11.84
C LYS A 200 6.38 26.08 13.02
N PHE A 201 5.89 27.29 12.73
CA PHE A 201 5.43 28.25 13.73
C PHE A 201 4.29 27.73 14.63
N TRP A 202 3.46 26.82 14.13
CA TRP A 202 2.37 26.19 14.89
C TRP A 202 2.86 25.00 15.72
N TYR A 203 3.82 24.23 15.20
CA TYR A 203 4.33 23.05 15.88
C TYR A 203 5.41 23.36 16.91
N ASP A 204 6.34 24.27 16.65
CA ASP A 204 7.48 24.58 17.54
C ASP A 204 7.02 24.94 18.98
N PRO A 205 6.00 25.80 19.22
CA PRO A 205 5.56 26.12 20.58
C PRO A 205 4.88 24.94 21.30
N MET A 206 4.23 24.06 20.54
CA MET A 206 3.59 22.84 21.08
C MET A 206 4.64 21.78 21.42
N LEU A 207 5.57 21.52 20.49
CA LEU A 207 6.68 20.60 20.67
C LEU A 207 7.60 21.04 21.82
N THR A 208 7.89 22.33 21.93
CA THR A 208 8.70 22.87 23.05
C THR A 208 8.05 22.58 24.41
N LYS A 209 6.72 22.76 24.53
CA LYS A 209 5.98 22.43 25.76
C LYS A 209 6.00 20.93 26.07
N ILE A 210 5.82 20.08 25.06
CA ILE A 210 5.83 18.61 25.21
C ILE A 210 7.23 18.10 25.59
N LEU A 211 8.29 18.64 24.95
CA LEU A 211 9.67 18.29 25.29
C LEU A 211 10.05 18.77 26.68
N ALA A 212 9.60 19.97 27.10
CA ALA A 212 9.80 20.45 28.46
C ALA A 212 9.09 19.59 29.52
N SER A 213 7.89 19.07 29.24
CA SER A 213 7.20 18.15 30.17
C SER A 213 7.76 16.73 30.18
N LEU A 214 8.44 16.30 29.10
CA LEU A 214 9.20 15.06 29.06
C LEU A 214 10.55 15.17 29.79
N VAL A 215 11.18 16.36 29.79
CA VAL A 215 12.42 16.65 30.53
C VAL A 215 12.09 17.27 31.90
N MET A 216 11.19 16.62 32.64
CA MET A 216 11.05 16.89 34.07
C MET A 216 12.30 16.36 34.80
N PRO A 217 12.95 17.16 35.68
CA PRO A 217 14.10 16.69 36.44
C PRO A 217 13.67 15.57 37.38
N SER A 218 14.54 14.57 37.55
CA SER A 218 14.37 13.57 38.61
C SER A 218 14.20 14.28 39.95
N PRO A 219 13.19 13.94 40.79
CA PRO A 219 13.01 14.57 42.08
C PRO A 219 14.23 14.27 42.95
N VAL A 220 15.10 15.26 43.14
CA VAL A 220 16.22 15.18 44.08
C VAL A 220 15.61 15.10 45.47
N ALA A 221 15.57 13.88 46.02
CA ALA A 221 15.09 13.66 47.37
C ALA A 221 15.92 14.53 48.33
N PRO A 222 15.28 15.39 49.16
CA PRO A 222 16.00 16.25 50.08
C PRO A 222 16.78 15.38 51.07
N ALA A 223 18.10 15.53 51.09
CA ALA A 223 18.96 14.74 51.95
C ALA A 223 18.58 14.93 53.43
N ALA A 224 18.36 13.82 54.14
CA ALA A 224 17.81 13.82 55.48
C ALA A 224 18.84 14.27 56.55
N ASN A 225 19.06 15.57 56.65
CA ASN A 225 19.83 16.17 57.75
C ASN A 225 19.03 16.11 59.06
N HIS A 226 19.05 14.95 59.72
CA HIS A 226 18.62 14.79 61.10
C HIS A 226 19.57 15.54 62.05
N ALA A 227 19.20 16.76 62.43
CA ALA A 227 19.78 17.48 63.57
C ALA A 227 18.65 17.82 64.55
N ALA A 228 18.69 17.25 65.75
CA ALA A 228 17.61 17.36 66.74
C ALA A 228 17.81 18.59 67.65
N ALA A 229 16.75 19.39 67.83
CA ALA A 229 16.66 20.41 68.86
C ALA A 229 15.20 20.54 69.35
N THR A 230 14.95 20.32 70.64
CA THR A 230 13.60 20.25 71.23
C THR A 230 13.31 21.44 72.14
N LYS A 231 12.25 22.21 71.82
CA LYS A 231 11.38 23.03 72.72
C LYS A 231 10.49 23.97 71.86
N ALA A 232 9.36 24.51 72.30
CA ALA A 232 8.27 24.06 73.20
C ALA A 232 7.25 25.23 73.31
N ALA A 233 5.94 24.94 73.26
CA ALA A 233 4.82 25.91 73.36
C ALA A 233 4.74 26.94 72.18
N THR A 234 3.61 27.61 71.89
CA THR A 234 2.38 27.83 72.70
C THR A 234 1.09 27.83 71.84
N LYS A 235 -0.07 27.70 72.50
CA LYS A 235 -1.44 28.07 72.05
C LYS A 235 -1.50 29.52 71.50
N SER A 236 -2.47 29.99 70.70
CA SER A 236 -3.57 29.43 69.87
C SER A 236 -4.11 30.62 69.00
N SER A 237 -5.35 30.79 68.46
CA SER A 237 -6.67 30.12 68.44
C SER A 237 -7.60 30.85 67.42
N SER A 238 -8.73 30.23 67.01
CA SER A 238 -9.94 30.85 66.38
C SER A 238 -9.78 31.55 65.00
N SER A 239 -10.79 31.66 64.12
CA SER A 239 -12.12 31.00 63.96
C SER A 239 -12.73 31.40 62.60
N SER A 240 -13.86 30.78 62.20
CA SER A 240 -15.00 31.35 61.41
C SER A 240 -14.77 32.02 60.03
N SER A 241 -15.67 31.96 59.03
CA SER A 241 -16.90 31.17 58.78
C SER A 241 -17.45 31.55 57.37
N SER A 242 -18.48 30.85 56.87
CA SER A 242 -19.53 31.34 55.93
C SER A 242 -19.12 31.82 54.51
N SER A 243 -19.95 31.76 53.46
CA SER A 243 -21.20 31.01 53.17
C SER A 243 -21.65 31.27 51.72
N SER A 244 -22.51 30.39 51.15
CA SER A 244 -23.43 30.67 50.01
C SER A 244 -22.78 31.10 48.65
N SER A 245 -23.45 31.13 47.49
CA SER A 245 -24.86 30.87 47.12
C SER A 245 -25.00 30.22 45.72
N SER A 246 -26.20 29.70 45.46
CA SER A 246 -26.71 29.07 44.23
C SER A 246 -26.99 29.99 43.03
N SER A 247 -26.72 29.50 41.81
CA SER A 247 -27.59 29.55 40.60
C SER A 247 -26.95 28.68 39.49
N SER A 248 -27.59 27.85 38.66
CA SER A 248 -28.94 27.71 38.07
C SER A 248 -29.17 28.47 36.76
N SER A 249 -29.77 27.78 35.76
CA SER A 249 -30.19 28.25 34.41
C SER A 249 -29.06 28.71 33.47
N SER A 250 -29.06 28.39 32.17
CA SER A 250 -29.91 27.46 31.37
C SER A 250 -29.12 26.88 30.19
#